data_AF-A0A7K3Y1N4-F1
#
_entry.id   AF-A0A7K3Y1N4-F1
#
_cell.length_a   1.000
_cell.length_b   1.000
_cell.length_c   1.000
_cell.angle_alpha   90.00
_cell.angle_beta   90.00
_cell.angle_gamma   90.00
#
_symmetry.space_group_name_H-M   'P 1'
#
loop_
_entity.id
_entity.type
_entity.pdbx_description
1 polymer ?
#
loop_
_entity_poly.entity_id
_entity_poly.type
_entity_poly.pdbx_seq_one_letter_code
_entity_poly.pdbx_strand_id
1 'polypeptide(L)'
;MTATKTTLKTKLAAILAAVMIAFGMAFAAETAWAEEDVSKRPADAVCRVTVDGEPLVSNNSDALGYYKKATHVNWVLPSVEDGQKITIEVYKKYTARLEIPKGKTATLNVIGSVGLKGITNEGTLTINGGAGTFTDTTNAALVENNGTLTINGGSFTGKYYGVNNFGTAHIVDAEIHGADSAIRTTGESSEVRIEGKSTKLTSESKEDPTIRANGSSVLLSDGTVTNADPEGNGIIASGSTITINSGTIEAYRGITLYTENDIHSTLNMTGGTIDVKGAGIDGNGNDGVSTDSVINIFGGDIVSKSTGVYLPMSCTFEMTGGSITGATGIEAKLGDLTIKGGTVTGTGANKSGKVQLNSGSDPDGSAITLVPYTFVSSGKSNLKLTITDGLITSKEGVAISVCNPRKKDNEKIIDGSAAIEINGGTFKGKSASIKYYEKGTEKLKYEPVESIEPGKDRKVAIIPEGTPNDPDGVQDVIFKVTRGTYSSNVTDYCENGYTAISTNGGETYSIIPSDEADGDSLKKTNNVAVAKIGNKYYGSVGAAIKALRKTPSQA
;
A
#
# COMPACT_ATOMS: atom_id res chain seq x y z
N MET A 1 44.20 40.42 22.59
CA MET A 1 42.81 40.31 23.08
C MET A 1 42.44 38.84 23.13
N THR A 2 42.57 38.21 24.29
CA THR A 2 42.23 36.81 24.52
C THR A 2 40.74 36.76 24.86
N ALA A 3 39.88 36.62 23.85
CA ALA A 3 38.48 36.32 24.11
C ALA A 3 38.43 34.91 24.72
N THR A 4 38.06 34.82 25.99
CA THR A 4 37.85 33.54 26.69
C THR A 4 36.87 32.67 25.91
N LYS A 5 37.16 31.37 25.81
CA LYS A 5 36.36 30.35 25.08
C LYS A 5 34.85 30.45 25.37
N THR A 6 34.50 30.87 26.58
CA THR A 6 33.14 31.16 27.05
C THR A 6 32.42 32.24 26.23
N THR A 7 33.11 33.32 25.86
CA THR A 7 32.53 34.46 25.13
C THR A 7 32.24 34.12 23.65
N LEU A 8 33.01 33.18 23.08
CA LEU A 8 32.77 32.68 21.72
C LEU A 8 31.55 31.74 21.68
N LYS A 9 31.39 30.90 22.71
CA LYS A 9 30.25 29.97 22.86
C LYS A 9 28.91 30.71 22.97
N THR A 10 28.82 31.75 23.80
CA THR A 10 27.59 32.54 23.96
C THR A 10 27.19 33.22 22.66
N LYS A 11 28.17 33.71 21.89
CA LYS A 11 27.93 34.33 20.58
C LYS A 11 27.48 33.31 19.54
N LEU A 12 28.04 32.11 19.53
CA LEU A 12 27.65 31.05 18.61
C LEU A 12 26.23 30.52 18.90
N ALA A 13 25.88 30.34 20.18
CA ALA A 13 24.54 29.95 20.60
C ALA A 13 23.48 31.01 20.22
N ALA A 14 23.81 32.30 20.38
CA ALA A 14 22.92 33.39 19.96
C ALA A 14 22.73 33.44 18.43
N ILE A 15 23.79 33.18 17.65
CA ILE A 15 23.70 33.09 16.19
C ILE A 15 22.84 31.89 15.76
N LEU A 16 23.02 30.73 16.40
CA LEU A 16 22.26 29.53 16.09
C LEU A 16 20.76 29.70 16.41
N ALA A 17 20.44 30.34 17.56
CA ALA A 17 19.08 30.68 17.93
C ALA A 17 18.43 31.66 16.94
N ALA A 18 19.18 32.67 16.48
CA ALA A 18 18.69 33.63 15.49
C ALA A 18 18.42 32.99 14.11
N VAL A 19 19.28 32.05 13.68
CA VAL A 19 19.05 31.27 12.46
C VAL A 19 17.81 30.38 12.60
N MET A 20 17.64 29.71 13.75
CA MET A 20 16.50 28.81 13.95
C MET A 20 15.14 29.53 14.01
N ILE A 21 15.09 30.72 14.62
CA ILE A 21 13.89 31.57 14.60
C ILE A 21 13.52 31.98 13.16
N ALA A 22 14.51 32.23 12.31
CA ALA A 22 14.28 32.62 10.92
C ALA A 22 13.71 31.48 10.04
N PHE A 23 13.85 30.21 10.45
CA PHE A 23 13.39 29.04 9.69
C PHE A 23 12.20 28.29 10.32
N GLY A 24 11.59 28.81 11.39
CA GLY A 24 10.35 28.25 11.95
C GLY A 24 10.48 26.85 12.58
N MET A 25 11.69 26.45 12.96
CA MET A 25 11.92 25.15 13.62
C MET A 25 11.65 25.27 15.12
N ALA A 26 10.64 24.56 15.62
CA ALA A 26 10.40 24.43 17.06
C ALA A 26 11.27 23.30 17.62
N PHE A 27 12.27 23.64 18.44
CA PHE A 27 12.97 22.68 19.29
C PHE A 27 12.61 22.99 20.74
N ALA A 28 12.30 21.96 21.54
CA ALA A 28 12.15 22.07 22.98
C ALA A 28 13.53 22.35 23.60
N ALA A 29 13.91 23.63 23.67
CA ALA A 29 15.19 24.09 24.20
C ALA A 29 15.22 24.14 25.74
N GLU A 30 14.74 23.10 26.43
CA GLU A 30 14.86 23.01 27.90
C GLU A 30 16.09 22.22 28.39
N THR A 31 16.91 21.68 27.49
CA THR A 31 18.24 21.17 27.85
C THR A 31 19.31 21.89 27.07
N ALA A 32 19.57 23.14 27.47
CA ALA A 32 20.88 23.72 27.24
C ALA A 32 21.92 22.74 27.81
N TRP A 33 22.77 22.22 26.93
CA TRP A 33 23.88 21.34 27.18
C TRP A 33 24.67 21.82 28.40
N ALA A 34 24.37 21.28 29.58
CA ALA A 34 25.36 21.21 30.63
C ALA A 34 26.42 20.26 30.08
N GLU A 35 27.49 20.80 29.48
CA GLU A 35 28.70 20.02 29.25
C GLU A 35 29.08 19.46 30.61
N GLU A 36 28.81 18.16 30.81
CA GLU A 36 29.33 17.40 31.92
C GLU A 36 30.82 17.70 32.00
N ASP A 37 31.30 18.11 33.18
CA ASP A 37 32.72 18.27 33.41
C ASP A 37 33.35 16.88 33.34
N VAL A 38 33.74 16.45 32.14
CA VAL A 38 34.23 15.10 31.83
C VAL A 38 35.44 14.74 32.71
N SER A 39 36.10 15.74 33.30
CA SER A 39 37.17 15.55 34.28
C SER A 39 36.71 14.91 35.60
N LYS A 40 35.42 14.98 35.93
CA LYS A 40 34.81 14.39 37.14
C LYS A 40 34.21 13.01 36.94
N ARG A 41 34.07 12.54 35.69
CA ARG A 41 33.53 11.22 35.39
C ARG A 41 34.52 10.12 35.78
N PRO A 42 34.14 9.17 36.66
CA PRO A 42 35.01 8.03 36.96
C PRO A 42 35.36 7.26 35.69
N ALA A 43 36.63 6.91 35.53
CA ALA A 43 37.12 6.23 34.33
C ALA A 43 36.45 4.87 34.09
N ASP A 44 35.90 4.24 35.12
CA ASP A 44 35.18 2.96 35.07
C ASP A 44 33.64 3.10 35.09
N ALA A 45 33.10 4.32 35.08
CA ALA A 45 31.66 4.55 34.99
C ALA A 45 31.10 4.01 33.65
N VAL A 46 30.00 3.27 33.75
CA VAL A 46 29.22 2.79 32.59
C VAL A 46 28.15 3.79 32.22
N CYS A 47 27.47 4.35 33.23
CA CYS A 47 26.43 5.34 33.06
C CYS A 47 26.30 6.23 34.30
N ARG A 48 25.57 7.32 34.16
CA ARG A 48 25.11 8.19 35.24
C ARG A 48 23.59 8.23 35.25
N VAL A 49 22.99 8.20 36.43
CA VAL A 49 21.54 8.28 36.59
C VAL A 49 21.17 9.47 37.48
N THR A 50 20.21 10.25 37.03
CA THR A 50 19.62 11.36 37.79
C THR A 50 18.10 11.24 37.82
N VAL A 51 17.48 11.79 38.86
CA VAL A 51 16.04 11.90 39.06
C VAL A 51 15.72 13.37 39.30
N ASP A 52 14.89 13.97 38.45
CA ASP A 52 14.55 15.40 38.47
C ASP A 52 15.79 16.32 38.48
N GLY A 53 16.88 15.86 37.86
CA GLY A 53 18.17 16.56 37.76
C GLY A 53 19.16 16.23 38.88
N GLU A 54 18.72 15.59 39.96
CA GLU A 54 19.57 15.23 41.10
C GLU A 54 20.16 13.82 40.96
N PRO A 55 21.41 13.56 41.39
CA PRO A 55 22.01 12.23 41.33
C PRO A 55 21.19 11.15 42.03
N LEU A 56 20.95 10.03 41.34
CA LEU A 56 20.41 8.83 41.99
C LEU A 56 21.55 8.09 42.70
N VAL A 57 21.65 8.30 44.01
CA VAL A 57 22.69 7.69 44.85
C VAL A 57 22.18 6.39 45.47
N SER A 58 22.95 5.32 45.34
CA SER A 58 22.72 4.06 46.05
C SER A 58 24.05 3.46 46.51
N ASN A 59 24.00 2.31 47.19
CA ASN A 59 25.20 1.54 47.54
C ASN A 59 26.02 1.04 46.31
N ASN A 60 25.51 1.28 45.10
CA ASN A 60 26.09 0.83 43.84
C ASN A 60 26.50 1.98 42.89
N SER A 61 26.34 3.23 43.34
CA SER A 61 26.83 4.42 42.66
C SER A 61 27.74 5.25 43.55
N ASP A 62 28.45 6.21 42.96
CA ASP A 62 29.11 7.26 43.74
C ASP A 62 28.14 8.40 44.10
N ALA A 63 28.64 9.41 44.81
CA ALA A 63 27.85 10.57 45.23
C ALA A 63 27.33 11.45 44.07
N LEU A 64 27.83 11.23 42.85
CA LEU A 64 27.41 11.95 41.64
C LEU A 64 26.48 11.11 40.75
N GLY A 65 26.10 9.91 41.22
CA GLY A 65 25.16 9.03 40.54
C GLY A 65 25.79 8.19 39.43
N TYR A 66 27.12 8.03 39.41
CA TYR A 66 27.79 7.16 38.43
C TYR A 66 27.75 5.71 38.86
N TYR A 67 27.30 4.84 37.96
CA TYR A 67 27.23 3.40 38.14
C TYR A 67 28.32 2.70 37.33
N LYS A 68 29.02 1.75 37.97
CA LYS A 68 30.07 0.94 37.33
C LYS A 68 29.55 -0.28 36.59
N LYS A 69 28.28 -0.65 36.80
CA LYS A 69 27.62 -1.80 36.17
C LYS A 69 26.20 -1.45 35.76
N ALA A 70 25.86 -1.81 34.53
CA ALA A 70 24.52 -1.65 33.96
C ALA A 70 23.41 -2.33 34.78
N THR A 71 23.67 -3.53 35.30
CA THR A 71 22.69 -4.30 36.09
C THR A 71 22.23 -3.56 37.35
N HIS A 72 23.05 -2.68 37.92
CA HIS A 72 22.71 -1.97 39.15
C HIS A 72 21.66 -0.88 38.92
N VAL A 73 21.58 -0.32 37.71
CA VAL A 73 20.57 0.67 37.35
C VAL A 73 19.18 0.03 37.41
N ASN A 74 19.00 -1.16 36.83
CA ASN A 74 17.71 -1.87 36.87
C ASN A 74 17.21 -2.16 38.30
N TRP A 75 18.12 -2.27 39.28
CA TRP A 75 17.73 -2.50 40.68
C TRP A 75 17.17 -1.24 41.36
N VAL A 76 17.56 -0.05 40.91
CA VAL A 76 17.19 1.22 41.55
C VAL A 76 16.08 1.97 40.82
N LEU A 77 15.87 1.74 39.53
CA LEU A 77 14.77 2.37 38.79
C LEU A 77 13.38 2.08 39.40
N PRO A 78 13.08 0.87 39.91
CA PRO A 78 11.78 0.61 40.54
C PRO A 78 11.52 1.43 41.81
N SER A 79 12.56 1.91 42.52
CA SER A 79 12.40 2.68 43.75
C SER A 79 12.20 4.18 43.55
N VAL A 80 12.38 4.68 42.33
CA VAL A 80 12.05 6.07 41.98
C VAL A 80 10.54 6.26 42.08
N GLU A 81 10.02 7.39 42.55
CA GLU A 81 8.58 7.60 42.64
C GLU A 81 7.96 7.79 41.23
N ASP A 82 6.67 7.44 41.08
CA ASP A 82 5.96 7.68 39.82
C ASP A 82 5.87 9.18 39.52
N GLY A 83 5.96 9.54 38.24
CA GLY A 83 5.92 10.94 37.79
C GLY A 83 7.25 11.69 37.87
N GLN A 84 8.27 11.16 38.57
CA GLN A 84 9.61 11.73 38.53
C GLN A 84 10.31 11.43 37.19
N LYS A 85 11.14 12.36 36.72
CA LYS A 85 11.89 12.24 35.46
C LYS A 85 13.26 11.65 35.68
N ILE A 86 13.48 10.47 35.13
CA ILE A 86 14.76 9.77 35.19
C ILE A 86 15.59 10.13 33.96
N THR A 87 16.85 10.49 34.14
CA THR A 87 17.80 10.62 33.02
C THR A 87 18.95 9.65 33.20
N ILE A 88 19.23 8.87 32.16
CA ILE A 88 20.30 7.87 32.09
C ILE A 88 21.28 8.31 31.01
N GLU A 89 22.49 8.68 31.40
CA GLU A 89 23.57 9.05 30.49
C GLU A 89 24.51 7.85 30.35
N VAL A 90 24.60 7.26 29.15
CA VAL A 90 25.41 6.05 28.91
C VAL A 90 26.70 6.41 28.19
N TYR A 91 27.83 5.99 28.78
CA TYR A 91 29.17 6.32 28.32
C TYR A 91 29.97 5.13 27.80
N LYS A 92 29.57 3.91 28.16
CA LYS A 92 30.23 2.66 27.79
C LYS A 92 29.20 1.59 27.48
N LYS A 93 29.68 0.45 26.97
CA LYS A 93 28.85 -0.74 26.72
C LYS A 93 28.01 -1.10 27.95
N TYR A 94 26.70 -1.05 27.78
CA TYR A 94 25.72 -1.41 28.79
C TYR A 94 25.37 -2.88 28.60
N THR A 95 25.98 -3.73 29.41
CA THR A 95 25.97 -5.19 29.22
C THR A 95 24.71 -5.88 29.73
N ALA A 96 23.78 -5.13 30.32
CA ALA A 96 22.47 -5.62 30.76
C ALA A 96 21.37 -5.15 29.80
N ARG A 97 20.21 -5.80 29.83
CA ARG A 97 18.99 -5.25 29.24
C ARG A 97 18.54 -4.07 30.10
N LEU A 98 18.18 -2.94 29.51
CA LEU A 98 17.62 -1.81 30.27
C LEU A 98 16.12 -2.06 30.48
N GLU A 99 15.65 -1.92 31.71
CA GLU A 99 14.24 -2.13 32.06
C GLU A 99 13.65 -0.83 32.60
N ILE A 100 12.66 -0.26 31.89
CA ILE A 100 11.91 0.91 32.35
C ILE A 100 10.57 0.43 32.92
N PRO A 101 10.35 0.51 34.24
CA PRO A 101 9.12 0.04 34.86
C PRO A 101 7.90 0.87 34.49
N LYS A 102 6.72 0.27 34.66
CA LYS A 102 5.43 0.96 34.52
C LYS A 102 5.35 2.17 35.45
N GLY A 103 4.76 3.25 34.97
CA GLY A 103 4.62 4.51 35.71
C GLY A 103 5.87 5.41 35.72
N LYS A 104 7.02 4.90 35.23
CA LYS A 104 8.27 5.68 35.16
C LYS A 104 8.40 6.43 33.84
N THR A 105 8.98 7.63 33.92
CA THR A 105 9.37 8.43 32.76
C THR A 105 10.88 8.54 32.71
N ALA A 106 11.50 8.01 31.66
CA ALA A 106 12.95 7.95 31.51
C ALA A 106 13.42 8.58 30.19
N THR A 107 14.56 9.27 30.25
CA THR A 107 15.32 9.71 29.08
C THR A 107 16.67 9.01 29.07
N LEU A 108 17.01 8.35 27.96
CA LEU A 108 18.27 7.68 27.73
C LEU A 108 19.10 8.51 26.75
N ASN A 109 20.20 9.08 27.24
CA ASN A 109 21.15 9.84 26.43
C ASN A 109 22.38 8.99 26.14
N VAL A 110 22.67 8.76 24.87
CA VAL A 110 23.84 7.99 24.45
C VAL A 110 24.98 8.91 24.04
N ILE A 111 26.08 8.79 24.75
CA ILE A 111 27.25 9.65 24.58
C ILE A 111 28.37 8.82 23.95
N GLY A 112 28.49 8.95 22.63
CA GLY A 112 29.45 8.20 21.81
C GLY A 112 28.89 6.86 21.30
N SER A 113 29.77 6.00 20.78
CA SER A 113 29.39 4.67 20.32
C SER A 113 29.36 3.70 21.51
N VAL A 114 28.16 3.38 21.99
CA VAL A 114 27.94 2.45 23.11
C VAL A 114 26.96 1.37 22.71
N GLY A 115 27.31 0.10 22.95
CA GLY A 115 26.39 -1.02 22.76
C GLY A 115 25.48 -1.22 23.96
N LEU A 116 24.17 -1.37 23.74
CA LEU A 116 23.20 -1.88 24.74
C LEU A 116 22.79 -3.30 24.38
N LYS A 117 22.50 -4.14 25.38
CA LYS A 117 22.02 -5.53 25.19
C LYS A 117 20.48 -5.62 25.04
N GLY A 118 19.82 -4.52 24.71
CA GLY A 118 18.36 -4.44 24.56
C GLY A 118 17.63 -3.68 25.66
N ILE A 119 16.34 -3.47 25.45
CA ILE A 119 15.48 -2.58 26.23
C ILE A 119 14.10 -3.22 26.38
N THR A 120 13.56 -3.26 27.60
CA THR A 120 12.13 -3.47 27.88
C THR A 120 11.55 -2.18 28.45
N ASN A 121 10.50 -1.67 27.83
CA ASN A 121 9.81 -0.46 28.27
C ASN A 121 8.35 -0.74 28.63
N GLU A 122 8.02 -0.64 29.92
CA GLU A 122 6.65 -0.68 30.45
C GLU A 122 6.12 0.73 30.81
N GLY A 123 6.98 1.76 30.73
CA GLY A 123 6.68 3.14 31.09
C GLY A 123 6.76 4.09 29.90
N THR A 124 7.25 5.30 30.13
CA THR A 124 7.56 6.28 29.08
C THR A 124 9.06 6.40 28.92
N LEU A 125 9.57 6.12 27.73
CA LEU A 125 10.99 6.16 27.42
C LEU A 125 11.27 7.05 26.20
N THR A 126 12.16 8.02 26.36
CA THR A 126 12.78 8.75 25.25
C THR A 126 14.23 8.32 25.10
N ILE A 127 14.64 7.92 23.90
CA ILE A 127 16.02 7.56 23.57
C ILE A 127 16.58 8.64 22.66
N ASN A 128 17.64 9.31 23.10
CA ASN A 128 18.44 10.20 22.28
C ASN A 128 19.69 9.42 21.85
N GLY A 129 19.58 8.75 20.71
CA GLY A 129 20.59 7.80 20.23
C GLY A 129 21.84 8.48 19.64
N GLY A 130 21.69 9.66 19.03
CA GLY A 130 22.81 10.37 18.41
C GLY A 130 23.56 9.48 17.39
N ALA A 131 24.88 9.33 17.56
CA ALA A 131 25.71 8.40 16.78
C ALA A 131 25.87 7.00 17.43
N GLY A 132 25.01 6.67 18.39
CA GLY A 132 25.03 5.41 19.12
C GLY A 132 24.62 4.22 18.25
N THR A 133 25.15 3.04 18.56
CA THR A 133 24.81 1.77 17.89
C THR A 133 24.40 0.73 18.92
N PHE A 134 23.19 0.22 18.78
CA PHE A 134 22.55 -0.72 19.68
C PHE A 134 22.41 -2.06 18.98
N THR A 135 22.91 -3.12 19.58
CA THR A 135 22.87 -4.44 18.95
C THR A 135 22.58 -5.51 19.99
N ASP A 136 21.51 -6.27 19.75
CA ASP A 136 21.16 -7.44 20.54
C ASP A 136 20.87 -8.63 19.63
N THR A 137 21.81 -9.58 19.64
CA THR A 137 21.72 -10.84 18.90
C THR A 137 21.21 -12.00 19.77
N THR A 138 20.87 -11.72 21.03
CA THR A 138 20.48 -12.73 22.03
C THR A 138 18.98 -12.82 22.21
N ASN A 139 18.29 -11.69 22.40
CA ASN A 139 16.84 -11.65 22.52
C ASN A 139 16.17 -11.55 21.15
N ALA A 140 14.87 -11.86 21.09
CA ALA A 140 14.12 -11.75 19.84
C ALA A 140 14.06 -10.32 19.32
N ALA A 141 13.86 -9.35 20.22
CA ALA A 141 13.82 -7.93 19.89
C ALA A 141 14.87 -7.14 20.68
N LEU A 142 15.48 -6.15 20.01
CA LEU A 142 16.34 -5.19 20.69
C LEU A 142 15.51 -4.32 21.63
N VAL A 143 14.37 -3.79 21.17
CA VAL A 143 13.43 -3.04 21.99
C VAL A 143 12.09 -3.77 22.08
N GLU A 144 11.66 -4.10 23.29
CA GLU A 144 10.29 -4.50 23.60
C GLU A 144 9.57 -3.33 24.25
N ASN A 145 8.54 -2.82 23.61
CA ASN A 145 7.78 -1.66 24.08
C ASN A 145 6.35 -2.05 24.41
N ASN A 146 5.97 -1.98 25.69
CA ASN A 146 4.60 -2.11 26.18
C ASN A 146 4.02 -0.76 26.65
N GLY A 147 4.84 0.30 26.68
CA GLY A 147 4.47 1.64 27.08
C GLY A 147 4.57 2.66 25.94
N THR A 148 5.09 3.86 26.25
CA THR A 148 5.33 4.93 25.27
C THR A 148 6.81 5.07 25.00
N LEU A 149 7.20 4.99 23.73
CA LEU A 149 8.58 5.05 23.27
C LEU A 149 8.76 6.21 22.29
N THR A 150 9.83 6.98 22.46
CA THR A 150 10.34 7.91 21.47
C THR A 150 11.80 7.58 21.18
N ILE A 151 12.18 7.47 19.91
CA ILE A 151 13.56 7.27 19.47
C ILE A 151 13.96 8.45 18.60
N ASN A 152 15.00 9.17 19.01
CA ASN A 152 15.60 10.30 18.31
C ASN A 152 17.04 9.95 17.92
N GLY A 153 17.23 9.48 16.68
CA GLY A 153 18.54 9.09 16.16
C GLY A 153 19.10 7.78 16.73
N GLY A 154 20.27 7.40 16.24
CA GLY A 154 20.96 6.15 16.58
C GLY A 154 20.66 5.00 15.61
N SER A 155 21.44 3.93 15.72
CA SER A 155 21.30 2.72 14.91
C SER A 155 20.95 1.52 15.79
N PHE A 156 19.86 0.82 15.49
CA PHE A 156 19.22 -0.21 16.30
C PHE A 156 19.17 -1.51 15.51
N THR A 157 19.86 -2.54 15.96
CA THR A 157 19.93 -3.86 15.31
C THR A 157 19.47 -4.93 16.27
N GLY A 158 18.28 -5.49 16.05
CA GLY A 158 17.79 -6.65 16.79
C GLY A 158 17.98 -7.95 16.02
N LYS A 159 17.94 -9.08 16.75
CA LYS A 159 18.07 -10.42 16.16
C LYS A 159 16.97 -10.71 15.14
N TYR A 160 15.71 -10.60 15.56
CA TYR A 160 14.54 -10.76 14.67
C TYR A 160 13.84 -9.42 14.47
N TYR A 161 13.67 -8.66 15.56
CA TYR A 161 12.98 -7.37 15.54
C TYR A 161 13.87 -6.25 16.05
N GLY A 162 13.96 -5.15 15.30
CA GLY A 162 14.55 -3.92 15.85
C GLY A 162 13.70 -3.37 16.99
N VAL A 163 12.40 -3.19 16.72
CA VAL A 163 11.39 -2.79 17.71
C VAL A 163 10.19 -3.74 17.64
N ASN A 164 9.85 -4.33 18.79
CA ASN A 164 8.63 -5.10 19.00
C ASN A 164 7.69 -4.30 19.90
N ASN A 165 6.64 -3.74 19.31
CA ASN A 165 5.76 -2.74 19.89
C ASN A 165 4.36 -3.30 20.21
N PHE A 166 3.94 -3.08 21.45
CA PHE A 166 2.61 -3.37 22.00
C PHE A 166 1.98 -2.13 22.66
N GLY A 167 2.63 -0.96 22.53
CA GLY A 167 2.16 0.34 23.01
C GLY A 167 2.31 1.40 21.92
N THR A 168 2.79 2.59 22.26
CA THR A 168 3.02 3.67 21.29
C THR A 168 4.51 3.89 21.04
N ALA A 169 4.90 4.04 19.78
CA ALA A 169 6.28 4.32 19.38
C ALA A 169 6.36 5.48 18.38
N HIS A 170 7.23 6.44 18.63
CA HIS A 170 7.57 7.53 17.72
C HIS A 170 9.04 7.47 17.37
N ILE A 171 9.35 7.31 16.09
CA ILE A 171 10.71 7.08 15.58
C ILE A 171 11.09 8.23 14.67
N VAL A 172 12.19 8.90 15.00
CA VAL A 172 12.68 10.11 14.33
C VAL A 172 14.17 10.01 14.06
N ASP A 173 14.56 10.17 12.79
CA ASP A 173 15.92 10.14 12.26
C ASP A 173 16.78 8.95 12.72
N ALA A 174 16.17 7.79 12.97
CA ALA A 174 16.84 6.59 13.48
C ALA A 174 16.97 5.49 12.41
N GLU A 175 18.02 4.69 12.50
CA GLU A 175 18.18 3.49 11.69
C GLU A 175 17.74 2.27 12.53
N ILE A 176 16.75 1.51 12.06
CA ILE A 176 16.24 0.33 12.73
C ILE A 176 16.34 -0.87 11.78
N HIS A 177 16.92 -1.93 12.29
CA HIS A 177 17.14 -3.19 11.60
C HIS A 177 16.69 -4.36 12.46
N GLY A 178 16.00 -5.31 11.85
CA GLY A 178 15.81 -6.66 12.39
C GLY A 178 15.80 -7.65 11.24
N ALA A 179 16.34 -8.86 11.47
CA ALA A 179 16.44 -9.86 10.40
C ALA A 179 15.07 -10.20 9.80
N ASP A 180 14.05 -10.33 10.66
CA ASP A 180 12.67 -10.59 10.24
C ASP A 180 11.95 -9.28 9.91
N SER A 181 11.88 -8.36 10.87
CA SER A 181 11.24 -7.06 10.70
C SER A 181 12.02 -5.95 11.42
N ALA A 182 12.11 -4.77 10.82
CA ALA A 182 12.57 -3.60 11.56
C ALA A 182 11.60 -3.30 12.71
N ILE A 183 10.29 -3.35 12.41
CA ILE A 183 9.22 -3.06 13.35
C ILE A 183 8.15 -4.15 13.27
N ARG A 184 7.81 -4.72 14.42
CA ARG A 184 6.57 -5.48 14.61
C ARG A 184 5.69 -4.72 15.59
N THR A 185 4.47 -4.37 15.20
CA THR A 185 3.50 -3.70 16.07
C THR A 185 2.21 -4.51 16.16
N THR A 186 1.69 -4.70 17.38
CA THR A 186 0.56 -5.59 17.64
C THR A 186 -0.39 -5.02 18.69
N GLY A 187 -1.70 -5.06 18.43
CA GLY A 187 -2.76 -4.70 19.39
C GLY A 187 -3.48 -3.39 19.04
N GLU A 188 -4.78 -3.33 19.33
CA GLU A 188 -5.71 -2.29 18.82
C GLU A 188 -5.34 -0.86 19.25
N SER A 189 -4.70 -0.72 20.41
CA SER A 189 -4.22 0.56 20.94
C SER A 189 -2.76 0.85 20.55
N SER A 190 -2.11 -0.02 19.80
CA SER A 190 -0.71 0.12 19.42
C SER A 190 -0.56 1.01 18.20
N GLU A 191 0.37 1.95 18.29
CA GLU A 191 0.65 2.94 17.25
C GLU A 191 2.16 3.06 17.02
N VAL A 192 2.54 3.17 15.74
CA VAL A 192 3.90 3.52 15.34
C VAL A 192 3.87 4.73 14.42
N ARG A 193 4.52 5.82 14.82
CA ARG A 193 4.74 7.02 14.00
C ARG A 193 6.20 7.09 13.57
N ILE A 194 6.42 7.27 12.27
CA ILE A 194 7.74 7.28 11.62
C ILE A 194 7.92 8.63 10.92
N GLU A 195 8.97 9.33 11.30
CA GLU A 195 9.30 10.68 10.83
C GLU A 195 10.80 10.85 10.64
N GLY A 196 11.19 11.98 10.04
CA GLY A 196 12.60 12.32 9.82
C GLY A 196 13.12 11.64 8.56
N LYS A 197 13.60 12.45 7.61
CA LYS A 197 14.09 11.96 6.32
C LYS A 197 15.29 11.02 6.44
N SER A 198 15.99 11.07 7.57
CA SER A 198 17.12 10.18 7.83
C SER A 198 16.71 8.87 8.48
N THR A 199 15.43 8.67 8.83
CA THR A 199 14.93 7.41 9.34
C THR A 199 15.02 6.32 8.29
N LYS A 200 15.58 5.17 8.66
CA LYS A 200 15.69 3.99 7.80
C LYS A 200 15.24 2.75 8.56
N LEU A 201 14.25 2.06 8.02
CA LEU A 201 13.76 0.80 8.54
C LEU A 201 14.18 -0.30 7.57
N THR A 202 14.90 -1.31 8.04
CA THR A 202 15.46 -2.37 7.20
C THR A 202 15.20 -3.77 7.73
N SER A 203 14.91 -4.70 6.84
CA SER A 203 14.89 -6.14 7.12
C SER A 203 15.44 -6.94 5.94
N GLU A 204 15.63 -8.25 6.13
CA GLU A 204 16.21 -9.15 5.13
C GLU A 204 15.46 -10.48 5.03
N SER A 205 14.21 -10.52 5.51
CA SER A 205 13.36 -11.71 5.45
C SER A 205 12.45 -11.70 4.23
N LYS A 206 12.37 -12.87 3.60
CA LYS A 206 11.38 -13.19 2.56
C LYS A 206 9.97 -13.31 3.13
N GLU A 207 9.84 -13.95 4.29
CA GLU A 207 8.56 -14.31 4.91
C GLU A 207 7.97 -13.18 5.75
N ASP A 208 8.84 -12.33 6.31
CA ASP A 208 8.47 -11.22 7.16
C ASP A 208 8.69 -9.88 6.46
N PRO A 209 7.75 -8.93 6.62
CA PRO A 209 7.91 -7.60 6.07
C PRO A 209 8.89 -6.78 6.91
N THR A 210 9.37 -5.67 6.36
CA THR A 210 10.10 -4.68 7.15
C THR A 210 9.26 -4.10 8.27
N ILE A 211 7.96 -3.89 8.02
CA ILE A 211 6.97 -3.52 9.04
C ILE A 211 5.82 -4.52 9.04
N ARG A 212 5.62 -5.20 10.16
CA ARG A 212 4.46 -6.07 10.40
C ARG A 212 3.49 -5.39 11.35
N ALA A 213 2.28 -5.11 10.89
CA ALA A 213 1.20 -4.50 11.67
C ALA A 213 0.04 -5.47 11.87
N ASN A 214 -0.25 -5.81 13.13
CA ASN A 214 -1.28 -6.78 13.50
C ASN A 214 -2.30 -6.15 14.47
N GLY A 215 -3.50 -5.85 13.98
CA GLY A 215 -4.53 -5.18 14.75
C GLY A 215 -4.09 -3.81 15.26
N SER A 216 -3.31 -3.01 14.50
CA SER A 216 -2.61 -1.83 15.02
C SER A 216 -2.56 -0.66 14.02
N SER A 217 -1.91 0.44 14.35
CA SER A 217 -1.75 1.59 13.44
C SER A 217 -0.29 1.95 13.14
N VAL A 218 -0.02 2.33 11.88
CA VAL A 218 1.29 2.82 11.42
C VAL A 218 1.09 4.10 10.62
N LEU A 219 1.84 5.14 10.97
CA LEU A 219 1.91 6.41 10.25
C LEU A 219 3.34 6.64 9.72
N LEU A 220 3.52 6.58 8.41
CA LEU A 220 4.75 6.95 7.73
C LEU A 220 4.64 8.38 7.20
N SER A 221 5.39 9.31 7.80
CA SER A 221 5.39 10.73 7.39
C SER A 221 6.71 11.18 6.77
N ASP A 222 7.77 10.38 6.86
CA ASP A 222 9.07 10.58 6.20
C ASP A 222 9.92 9.29 6.34
N GLY A 223 11.12 9.28 5.76
CA GLY A 223 12.09 8.18 5.89
C GLY A 223 11.93 7.10 4.83
N THR A 224 12.69 6.00 5.00
CA THR A 224 12.73 4.89 4.04
C THR A 224 12.46 3.56 4.74
N VAL A 225 11.59 2.74 4.13
CA VAL A 225 11.32 1.35 4.51
C VAL A 225 11.88 0.45 3.42
N THR A 226 12.86 -0.38 3.77
CA THR A 226 13.54 -1.26 2.81
C THR A 226 13.50 -2.72 3.25
N ASN A 227 13.04 -3.61 2.38
CA ASN A 227 13.31 -5.03 2.51
C ASN A 227 14.42 -5.43 1.54
N ALA A 228 15.53 -5.91 2.07
CA ALA A 228 16.70 -6.29 1.29
C ALA A 228 16.54 -7.66 0.61
N ASP A 229 15.59 -8.49 1.05
CA ASP A 229 15.30 -9.76 0.39
C ASP A 229 14.69 -9.54 -1.00
N PRO A 230 15.15 -10.25 -2.04
CA PRO A 230 14.67 -10.07 -3.42
C PRO A 230 13.19 -10.41 -3.61
N GLU A 231 12.54 -11.08 -2.66
CA GLU A 231 11.12 -11.44 -2.66
C GLU A 231 10.35 -10.85 -1.46
N GLY A 232 11.02 -10.08 -0.59
CA GLY A 232 10.47 -9.57 0.66
C GLY A 232 9.46 -8.42 0.52
N ASN A 233 8.61 -8.28 1.55
CA ASN A 233 7.56 -7.25 1.62
C ASN A 233 8.03 -6.01 2.39
N GLY A 234 7.58 -4.82 2.00
CA GLY A 234 7.79 -3.59 2.77
C GLY A 234 6.93 -3.57 4.02
N ILE A 235 5.60 -3.61 3.83
CA ILE A 235 4.61 -3.57 4.91
C ILE A 235 3.58 -4.68 4.72
N ILE A 236 3.26 -5.43 5.78
CA ILE A 236 2.06 -6.28 5.83
C ILE A 236 1.14 -5.76 6.94
N ALA A 237 -0.11 -5.54 6.58
CA ALA A 237 -1.18 -5.11 7.48
C ALA A 237 -2.24 -6.20 7.61
N SER A 238 -2.47 -6.67 8.84
CA SER A 238 -3.57 -7.56 9.20
C SER A 238 -4.41 -6.87 10.26
N GLY A 239 -5.67 -6.53 9.96
CA GLY A 239 -6.54 -5.79 10.90
C GLY A 239 -6.05 -4.40 11.25
N SER A 240 -5.23 -3.79 10.40
CA SER A 240 -4.43 -2.62 10.76
C SER A 240 -4.74 -1.42 9.88
N THR A 241 -4.49 -0.21 10.41
CA THR A 241 -4.55 1.04 9.65
C THR A 241 -3.14 1.53 9.32
N ILE A 242 -2.85 1.64 8.03
CA ILE A 242 -1.60 2.19 7.52
C ILE A 242 -1.90 3.56 6.90
N THR A 243 -1.19 4.60 7.33
CA THR A 243 -1.26 5.94 6.75
C THR A 243 0.10 6.35 6.22
N ILE A 244 0.17 6.73 4.95
CA ILE A 244 1.38 7.19 4.27
C ILE A 244 1.19 8.65 3.86
N ASN A 245 1.86 9.56 4.56
CA ASN A 245 1.88 10.98 4.22
C ASN A 245 3.09 11.37 3.39
N SER A 246 4.23 10.70 3.61
CA SER A 246 5.45 10.84 2.82
C SER A 246 6.37 9.64 3.02
N GLY A 247 7.63 9.76 2.59
CA GLY A 247 8.64 8.71 2.70
C GLY A 247 8.64 7.76 1.50
N THR A 248 9.53 6.77 1.56
CA THR A 248 9.75 5.80 0.47
C THR A 248 9.65 4.37 0.98
N ILE A 249 8.97 3.50 0.24
CA ILE A 249 8.97 2.05 0.44
C ILE A 249 9.70 1.40 -0.75
N GLU A 250 10.78 0.69 -0.46
CA GLU A 250 11.64 -0.01 -1.43
C GLU A 250 11.70 -1.51 -1.08
N ALA A 251 10.99 -2.34 -1.84
CA ALA A 251 10.89 -3.77 -1.55
C ALA A 251 10.55 -4.56 -2.82
N TYR A 252 10.44 -5.89 -2.71
CA TYR A 252 9.85 -6.65 -3.80
C TYR A 252 8.35 -6.39 -3.89
N ARG A 253 7.62 -6.46 -2.77
CA ARG A 253 6.21 -6.02 -2.68
C ARG A 253 6.11 -4.83 -1.72
N GLY A 254 5.27 -3.85 -2.06
CA GLY A 254 5.17 -2.62 -1.28
C GLY A 254 4.35 -2.81 0.00
N ILE A 255 3.03 -2.83 -0.15
CA ILE A 255 2.08 -2.99 0.96
C ILE A 255 1.09 -4.11 0.64
N THR A 256 1.05 -5.13 1.50
CA THR A 256 0.03 -6.19 1.41
C THR A 256 -0.99 -6.05 2.54
N LEU A 257 -2.27 -6.00 2.18
CA LEU A 257 -3.41 -5.94 3.08
C LEU A 257 -4.01 -7.34 3.22
N TYR A 258 -3.93 -7.92 4.40
CA TYR A 258 -4.55 -9.20 4.73
C TYR A 258 -5.96 -9.01 5.26
N THR A 259 -6.85 -9.89 4.80
CA THR A 259 -8.20 -10.05 5.32
C THR A 259 -8.43 -11.50 5.76
N GLU A 260 -8.81 -11.72 7.02
CA GLU A 260 -9.04 -13.05 7.59
C GLU A 260 -10.13 -12.97 8.67
N ASN A 261 -11.13 -13.86 8.66
CA ASN A 261 -12.15 -13.94 9.73
C ASN A 261 -12.81 -12.59 10.08
N ASP A 262 -13.29 -11.84 9.08
CA ASP A 262 -13.87 -10.48 9.23
C ASP A 262 -12.93 -9.38 9.73
N ILE A 263 -11.63 -9.68 9.80
CA ILE A 263 -10.58 -8.70 10.07
C ILE A 263 -10.22 -8.04 8.73
N HIS A 264 -10.33 -6.71 8.67
CA HIS A 264 -10.00 -5.92 7.49
C HIS A 264 -8.95 -4.85 7.81
N SER A 265 -8.20 -4.44 6.79
CA SER A 265 -7.16 -3.44 6.91
C SER A 265 -7.53 -2.17 6.15
N THR A 266 -6.98 -1.04 6.60
CA THR A 266 -7.17 0.26 5.95
C THR A 266 -5.82 0.81 5.50
N LEU A 267 -5.74 1.31 4.27
CA LEU A 267 -4.62 2.08 3.76
C LEU A 267 -5.09 3.48 3.36
N ASN A 268 -4.45 4.51 3.89
CA ASN A 268 -4.63 5.91 3.49
C ASN A 268 -3.30 6.48 2.98
N MET A 269 -3.21 6.77 1.68
CA MET A 269 -2.00 7.34 1.07
C MET A 269 -2.29 8.77 0.58
N THR A 270 -1.67 9.77 1.21
CA THR A 270 -1.76 11.19 0.80
C THR A 270 -0.49 11.69 0.11
N GLY A 271 0.61 10.94 0.22
CA GLY A 271 1.90 11.26 -0.39
C GLY A 271 2.87 10.07 -0.33
N GLY A 272 4.16 10.34 -0.54
CA GLY A 272 5.23 9.33 -0.51
C GLY A 272 5.38 8.54 -1.82
N THR A 273 6.34 7.62 -1.82
CA THR A 273 6.68 6.80 -2.98
C THR A 273 6.75 5.32 -2.61
N ILE A 274 6.13 4.46 -3.41
CA ILE A 274 6.31 3.01 -3.38
C ILE A 274 7.03 2.62 -4.67
N ASP A 275 8.31 2.20 -4.60
CA ASP A 275 9.10 1.76 -5.76
C ASP A 275 9.50 0.29 -5.59
N VAL A 276 8.87 -0.58 -6.39
CA VAL A 276 8.93 -2.02 -6.16
C VAL A 276 9.00 -2.82 -7.47
N LYS A 277 9.42 -4.08 -7.34
CA LYS A 277 9.52 -5.02 -8.48
C LYS A 277 8.23 -5.82 -8.70
N GLY A 278 7.65 -6.32 -7.62
CA GLY A 278 6.35 -6.99 -7.54
C GLY A 278 5.20 -6.00 -7.40
N ALA A 279 4.10 -6.41 -6.77
CA ALA A 279 2.93 -5.55 -6.60
C ALA A 279 3.24 -4.35 -5.69
N GLY A 280 2.80 -3.14 -6.09
CA GLY A 280 2.92 -1.94 -5.27
C GLY A 280 2.03 -2.03 -4.04
N ILE A 281 0.74 -2.22 -4.29
CA ILE A 281 -0.26 -2.53 -3.26
C ILE A 281 -0.95 -3.82 -3.68
N ASP A 282 -1.11 -4.77 -2.78
CA ASP A 282 -1.90 -5.96 -3.01
C ASP A 282 -2.79 -6.37 -1.85
N GLY A 283 -3.91 -7.00 -2.17
CA GLY A 283 -4.76 -7.66 -1.21
C GLY A 283 -4.43 -9.14 -1.04
N ASN A 284 -4.74 -9.70 0.12
CA ASN A 284 -4.72 -11.13 0.36
C ASN A 284 -5.93 -11.53 1.23
N GLY A 285 -6.92 -12.18 0.62
CA GLY A 285 -8.12 -12.68 1.30
C GLY A 285 -8.47 -14.07 0.74
N ASN A 286 -8.69 -15.04 1.63
CA ASN A 286 -8.55 -16.46 1.28
C ASN A 286 -9.86 -17.23 1.05
N ASP A 287 -11.04 -16.60 1.10
CA ASP A 287 -12.31 -17.36 1.13
C ASP A 287 -13.52 -16.75 0.40
N GLY A 288 -13.42 -15.54 -0.16
CA GLY A 288 -14.57 -14.90 -0.81
C GLY A 288 -15.70 -14.49 0.15
N VAL A 289 -15.46 -14.56 1.47
CA VAL A 289 -16.38 -14.15 2.55
C VAL A 289 -15.82 -12.95 3.35
N SER A 290 -14.52 -12.69 3.23
CA SER A 290 -13.82 -11.58 3.90
C SER A 290 -14.45 -10.20 3.70
N THR A 291 -14.53 -9.44 4.80
CA THR A 291 -15.00 -8.04 4.87
C THR A 291 -14.13 -7.06 4.09
N ASP A 292 -14.73 -5.93 3.71
CA ASP A 292 -14.12 -4.94 2.82
C ASP A 292 -12.96 -4.18 3.46
N SER A 293 -11.72 -4.50 3.07
CA SER A 293 -10.59 -3.60 3.32
C SER A 293 -10.80 -2.27 2.61
N VAL A 294 -10.23 -1.19 3.16
CA VAL A 294 -10.38 0.16 2.61
C VAL A 294 -9.04 0.65 2.10
N ILE A 295 -8.98 1.11 0.85
CA ILE A 295 -7.77 1.63 0.22
C ILE A 295 -8.08 3.01 -0.35
N ASN A 296 -7.47 4.05 0.20
CA ASN A 296 -7.65 5.42 -0.23
C ASN A 296 -6.33 6.00 -0.76
N ILE A 297 -6.32 6.40 -2.02
CA ILE A 297 -5.19 7.04 -2.71
C ILE A 297 -5.55 8.50 -3.02
N PHE A 298 -5.12 9.39 -2.14
CA PHE A 298 -5.32 10.84 -2.27
C PHE A 298 -4.10 11.54 -2.90
N GLY A 299 -2.93 10.93 -2.84
CA GLY A 299 -1.68 11.45 -3.41
C GLY A 299 -0.53 10.44 -3.38
N GLY A 300 0.67 10.88 -3.77
CA GLY A 300 1.88 10.05 -3.83
C GLY A 300 2.04 9.26 -5.14
N ASP A 301 3.13 8.50 -5.22
CA ASP A 301 3.55 7.79 -6.43
C ASP A 301 3.78 6.30 -6.16
N ILE A 302 3.09 5.44 -6.91
CA ILE A 302 3.24 3.99 -6.87
C ILE A 302 3.86 3.54 -8.18
N VAL A 303 5.07 2.98 -8.12
CA VAL A 303 5.85 2.51 -9.26
C VAL A 303 6.17 1.03 -9.07
N SER A 304 5.62 0.21 -9.95
CA SER A 304 5.81 -1.24 -9.96
C SER A 304 6.37 -1.70 -11.30
N LYS A 305 7.24 -2.73 -11.28
CA LYS A 305 7.62 -3.47 -12.50
C LYS A 305 6.62 -4.58 -12.87
N SER A 306 5.68 -4.88 -11.98
CA SER A 306 4.57 -5.81 -12.14
C SER A 306 3.25 -5.02 -12.10
N THR A 307 2.20 -5.50 -11.44
CA THR A 307 0.94 -4.75 -11.25
C THR A 307 1.13 -3.63 -10.21
N GLY A 308 0.70 -2.40 -10.52
CA GLY A 308 0.76 -1.28 -9.57
C GLY A 308 -0.10 -1.54 -8.33
N VAL A 309 -1.39 -1.79 -8.54
CA VAL A 309 -2.35 -2.18 -7.49
C VAL A 309 -3.08 -3.45 -7.89
N TYR A 310 -3.03 -4.49 -7.05
CA TYR A 310 -3.67 -5.78 -7.28
C TYR A 310 -4.74 -6.09 -6.23
N LEU A 311 -6.00 -6.24 -6.65
CA LEU A 311 -7.14 -6.41 -5.76
C LEU A 311 -7.83 -7.77 -5.99
N PRO A 312 -7.29 -8.86 -5.40
CA PRO A 312 -7.92 -10.18 -5.46
C PRO A 312 -9.00 -10.41 -4.39
N MET A 313 -9.27 -9.42 -3.53
CA MET A 313 -10.13 -9.52 -2.35
C MET A 313 -11.22 -8.44 -2.37
N SER A 314 -12.29 -8.63 -1.59
CA SER A 314 -13.30 -7.60 -1.40
C SER A 314 -12.69 -6.37 -0.73
N CYS A 315 -12.93 -5.19 -1.29
CA CYS A 315 -12.42 -3.93 -0.77
C CYS A 315 -13.22 -2.74 -1.28
N THR A 316 -13.18 -1.63 -0.55
CA THR A 316 -13.49 -0.30 -1.09
C THR A 316 -12.19 0.37 -1.50
N PHE A 317 -12.08 0.79 -2.75
CA PHE A 317 -10.93 1.52 -3.26
C PHE A 317 -11.38 2.91 -3.74
N GLU A 318 -10.79 3.97 -3.21
CA GLU A 318 -11.02 5.33 -3.68
C GLU A 318 -9.71 6.00 -4.09
N MET A 319 -9.67 6.56 -5.29
CA MET A 319 -8.55 7.36 -5.79
C MET A 319 -9.03 8.76 -6.17
N THR A 320 -8.49 9.79 -5.54
CA THR A 320 -8.78 11.21 -5.89
C THR A 320 -7.56 11.94 -6.44
N GLY A 321 -6.35 11.40 -6.23
CA GLY A 321 -5.09 11.97 -6.67
C GLY A 321 -3.97 10.94 -6.74
N GLY A 322 -2.73 11.40 -6.89
CA GLY A 322 -1.54 10.55 -6.99
C GLY A 322 -1.34 9.88 -8.35
N SER A 323 -0.30 9.05 -8.45
CA SER A 323 0.04 8.29 -9.65
C SER A 323 0.25 6.80 -9.35
N ILE A 324 -0.30 5.95 -10.20
CA ILE A 324 -0.10 4.50 -10.18
C ILE A 324 0.50 4.11 -11.52
N THR A 325 1.69 3.51 -11.51
CA THR A 325 2.39 3.00 -12.68
C THR A 325 2.78 1.55 -12.45
N GLY A 326 2.33 0.66 -13.34
CA GLY A 326 2.74 -0.74 -13.35
C GLY A 326 2.82 -1.27 -14.78
N ALA A 327 3.34 -2.49 -14.94
CA ALA A 327 3.13 -3.28 -16.15
C ALA A 327 1.64 -3.33 -16.49
N THR A 328 0.80 -3.61 -15.50
CA THR A 328 -0.61 -3.21 -15.47
C THR A 328 -0.77 -2.20 -14.33
N GLY A 329 -1.50 -1.10 -14.54
CA GLY A 329 -1.66 -0.07 -13.51
C GLY A 329 -2.45 -0.62 -12.31
N ILE A 330 -3.71 -1.00 -12.56
CA ILE A 330 -4.60 -1.62 -11.58
C ILE A 330 -5.12 -2.94 -12.17
N GLU A 331 -5.03 -4.05 -11.43
CA GLU A 331 -5.73 -5.30 -11.73
C GLU A 331 -6.69 -5.60 -10.58
N ALA A 332 -7.99 -5.72 -10.88
CA ALA A 332 -9.02 -5.99 -9.88
C ALA A 332 -9.88 -7.20 -10.25
N LYS A 333 -10.14 -8.03 -9.25
CA LYS A 333 -10.99 -9.23 -9.36
C LYS A 333 -12.23 -9.15 -8.48
N LEU A 334 -12.14 -8.39 -7.40
CA LEU A 334 -13.20 -8.11 -6.43
C LEU A 334 -13.16 -6.64 -5.98
N GLY A 335 -14.27 -6.16 -5.42
CA GLY A 335 -14.35 -4.88 -4.70
C GLY A 335 -15.08 -3.74 -5.43
N ASP A 336 -15.26 -2.63 -4.71
CA ASP A 336 -15.89 -1.41 -5.17
C ASP A 336 -14.83 -0.31 -5.38
N LEU A 337 -14.46 -0.07 -6.63
CA LEU A 337 -13.44 0.88 -7.04
C LEU A 337 -14.07 2.19 -7.51
N THR A 338 -13.59 3.32 -6.99
CA THR A 338 -14.00 4.66 -7.39
C THR A 338 -12.77 5.52 -7.73
N ILE A 339 -12.67 5.99 -8.96
CA ILE A 339 -11.62 6.90 -9.44
C ILE A 339 -12.23 8.26 -9.72
N LYS A 340 -11.81 9.26 -8.94
CA LYS A 340 -12.25 10.67 -9.01
C LYS A 340 -11.15 11.62 -9.47
N GLY A 341 -9.93 11.12 -9.72
CA GLY A 341 -8.79 11.92 -10.14
C GLY A 341 -7.49 11.12 -10.16
N GLY A 342 -6.37 11.81 -10.37
CA GLY A 342 -5.03 11.21 -10.45
C GLY A 342 -4.72 10.52 -11.79
N THR A 343 -3.64 9.74 -11.82
CA THR A 343 -3.14 9.07 -13.04
C THR A 343 -2.92 7.58 -12.83
N VAL A 344 -3.43 6.75 -13.73
CA VAL A 344 -3.16 5.30 -13.78
C VAL A 344 -2.48 4.96 -15.10
N THR A 345 -1.30 4.35 -15.04
CA THR A 345 -0.47 4.03 -16.20
C THR A 345 -0.11 2.56 -16.29
N GLY A 346 -0.49 1.92 -17.39
CA GLY A 346 0.00 0.60 -17.81
C GLY A 346 1.19 0.74 -18.77
N THR A 347 2.31 0.09 -18.47
CA THR A 347 3.54 0.14 -19.29
C THR A 347 3.92 -1.20 -19.90
N GLY A 348 3.29 -2.29 -19.47
CA GLY A 348 3.60 -3.65 -19.91
C GLY A 348 3.16 -3.91 -21.34
N ALA A 349 3.73 -4.95 -21.95
CA ALA A 349 3.35 -5.39 -23.29
C ALA A 349 1.86 -5.77 -23.33
N ASN A 350 1.19 -5.47 -24.45
CA ASN A 350 -0.21 -5.85 -24.63
C ASN A 350 -0.39 -7.38 -24.70
N LYS A 351 -0.98 -7.93 -23.64
CA LYS A 351 -1.42 -9.33 -23.56
C LYS A 351 -2.92 -9.42 -23.25
N SER A 352 -3.69 -8.35 -23.47
CA SER A 352 -5.14 -8.34 -23.25
C SER A 352 -5.82 -9.52 -23.96
N GLY A 353 -6.52 -10.37 -23.21
CA GLY A 353 -6.98 -11.69 -23.68
C GLY A 353 -6.36 -12.86 -22.92
N LYS A 354 -5.16 -12.66 -22.34
CA LYS A 354 -4.34 -13.71 -21.72
C LYS A 354 -4.12 -13.43 -20.23
N VAL A 355 -5.18 -13.12 -19.49
CA VAL A 355 -5.14 -12.89 -18.04
C VAL A 355 -5.39 -14.18 -17.27
N GLN A 356 -4.80 -14.38 -16.10
CA GLN A 356 -5.10 -15.54 -15.25
C GLN A 356 -6.48 -15.41 -14.59
N LEU A 357 -7.18 -16.54 -14.48
CA LEU A 357 -8.54 -16.61 -13.91
C LEU A 357 -8.58 -17.07 -12.46
N ASN A 358 -7.44 -17.51 -11.92
CA ASN A 358 -7.29 -17.85 -10.51
C ASN A 358 -7.03 -16.57 -9.69
N SER A 359 -6.69 -16.75 -8.41
CA SER A 359 -6.33 -15.69 -7.46
C SER A 359 -4.94 -15.09 -7.69
N GLY A 360 -4.26 -15.41 -8.80
CA GLY A 360 -2.99 -14.82 -9.19
C GLY A 360 -3.16 -13.59 -10.08
N SER A 361 -2.12 -12.76 -10.15
CA SER A 361 -2.01 -11.62 -11.06
C SER A 361 -1.21 -12.00 -12.31
N ASP A 362 -1.62 -11.48 -13.47
CA ASP A 362 -0.89 -11.60 -14.74
C ASP A 362 -1.02 -10.29 -15.53
N PRO A 363 -0.05 -9.36 -15.39
CA PRO A 363 -0.11 -8.06 -16.04
C PRO A 363 -0.31 -8.19 -17.56
N ASP A 364 -1.42 -7.63 -18.06
CA ASP A 364 -1.80 -7.66 -19.48
C ASP A 364 -1.40 -6.41 -20.27
N GLY A 365 -0.72 -5.46 -19.61
CA GLY A 365 -0.28 -4.21 -20.22
C GLY A 365 -1.32 -3.08 -20.16
N SER A 366 -2.54 -3.34 -19.68
CA SER A 366 -3.59 -2.33 -19.60
C SER A 366 -3.36 -1.36 -18.44
N ALA A 367 -3.98 -0.18 -18.51
CA ALA A 367 -3.93 0.73 -17.36
C ALA A 367 -4.80 0.19 -16.21
N ILE A 368 -6.00 -0.28 -16.55
CA ILE A 368 -6.91 -0.98 -15.64
C ILE A 368 -7.33 -2.30 -16.28
N THR A 369 -7.26 -3.39 -15.52
CA THR A 369 -7.68 -4.74 -15.91
C THR A 369 -8.68 -5.27 -14.91
N LEU A 370 -9.88 -5.60 -15.37
CA LEU A 370 -10.93 -6.18 -14.55
C LEU A 370 -11.09 -7.66 -14.92
N VAL A 371 -11.00 -8.54 -13.93
CA VAL A 371 -11.22 -9.99 -14.09
C VAL A 371 -12.19 -10.46 -13.01
N PRO A 372 -13.51 -10.22 -13.18
CA PRO A 372 -14.51 -10.51 -12.16
C PRO A 372 -14.41 -11.96 -11.72
N TYR A 373 -14.20 -12.18 -10.41
CA TYR A 373 -13.89 -13.50 -9.87
C TYR A 373 -15.13 -14.38 -9.70
N THR A 374 -15.02 -15.71 -9.80
CA THR A 374 -16.20 -16.60 -9.79
C THR A 374 -16.52 -17.22 -8.42
N PHE A 375 -15.83 -16.86 -7.34
CA PHE A 375 -16.00 -17.51 -6.02
C PHE A 375 -17.02 -16.84 -5.10
N VAL A 376 -17.77 -15.84 -5.60
CA VAL A 376 -18.84 -15.19 -4.84
C VAL A 376 -20.19 -15.92 -4.99
N SER A 377 -21.10 -15.65 -4.05
CA SER A 377 -22.47 -16.18 -4.10
C SER A 377 -23.19 -15.73 -5.39
N SER A 378 -23.89 -16.66 -6.05
CA SER A 378 -24.69 -16.42 -7.26
C SER A 378 -25.57 -15.17 -7.13
N GLY A 379 -25.57 -14.29 -8.14
CA GLY A 379 -26.49 -13.15 -8.26
C GLY A 379 -26.07 -11.84 -7.58
N LYS A 380 -24.84 -11.72 -7.05
CA LYS A 380 -24.29 -10.43 -6.58
C LYS A 380 -23.14 -9.98 -7.49
N SER A 381 -23.15 -8.71 -7.90
CA SER A 381 -21.97 -8.07 -8.49
C SER A 381 -20.82 -8.17 -7.51
N ASN A 382 -19.66 -8.61 -7.99
CA ASN A 382 -18.48 -8.75 -7.15
C ASN A 382 -17.38 -7.75 -7.49
N LEU A 383 -17.56 -6.95 -8.54
CA LEU A 383 -16.61 -5.95 -8.94
C LEU A 383 -17.33 -4.72 -9.51
N LYS A 384 -17.20 -3.57 -8.84
CA LYS A 384 -17.68 -2.29 -9.34
C LYS A 384 -16.51 -1.39 -9.68
N LEU A 385 -16.58 -0.70 -10.81
CA LEU A 385 -15.67 0.37 -11.18
C LEU A 385 -16.46 1.63 -11.53
N THR A 386 -16.26 2.70 -10.76
CA THR A 386 -16.83 4.03 -11.04
C THR A 386 -15.70 5.00 -11.37
N ILE A 387 -15.76 5.68 -12.51
CA ILE A 387 -14.79 6.70 -12.91
C ILE A 387 -15.52 8.02 -13.14
N THR A 388 -15.11 9.08 -12.44
CA THR A 388 -15.69 10.43 -12.59
C THR A 388 -14.67 11.43 -13.12
N ASP A 389 -13.37 11.20 -12.90
CA ASP A 389 -12.27 11.94 -13.51
C ASP A 389 -10.96 11.12 -13.43
N GLY A 390 -9.87 11.64 -14.00
CA GLY A 390 -8.53 11.05 -13.97
C GLY A 390 -7.95 10.77 -15.35
N LEU A 391 -6.65 10.49 -15.41
CA LEU A 391 -5.93 10.13 -16.62
C LEU A 391 -5.55 8.65 -16.62
N ILE A 392 -6.23 7.86 -17.44
CA ILE A 392 -6.06 6.41 -17.54
C ILE A 392 -5.34 6.08 -18.84
N THR A 393 -4.06 5.72 -18.76
CA THR A 393 -3.19 5.58 -19.93
C THR A 393 -2.53 4.21 -19.99
N SER A 394 -2.63 3.51 -21.11
CA SER A 394 -1.79 2.36 -21.41
C SER A 394 -0.87 2.68 -22.58
N LYS A 395 0.44 2.56 -22.34
CA LYS A 395 1.47 2.86 -23.33
C LYS A 395 1.45 1.87 -24.49
N GLU A 396 1.16 0.60 -24.22
CA GLU A 396 1.23 -0.48 -25.22
C GLU A 396 -0.08 -1.26 -25.39
N GLY A 397 -0.91 -1.31 -24.36
CA GLY A 397 -2.16 -2.07 -24.28
C GLY A 397 -3.43 -1.23 -24.42
N VAL A 398 -4.42 -1.56 -23.59
CA VAL A 398 -5.75 -0.95 -23.55
C VAL A 398 -5.85 -0.04 -22.32
N ALA A 399 -6.59 1.06 -22.38
CA ALA A 399 -6.77 1.86 -21.16
C ALA A 399 -7.55 1.06 -20.10
N ILE A 400 -8.70 0.47 -20.47
CA ILE A 400 -9.48 -0.44 -19.60
C ILE A 400 -9.74 -1.76 -20.31
N SER A 401 -9.28 -2.87 -19.77
CA SER A 401 -9.62 -4.23 -20.23
C SER A 401 -10.54 -4.93 -19.23
N VAL A 402 -11.54 -5.65 -19.73
CA VAL A 402 -12.48 -6.45 -18.92
C VAL A 402 -12.52 -7.87 -19.47
N CYS A 403 -12.16 -8.83 -18.63
CA CYS A 403 -12.16 -10.25 -18.93
C CYS A 403 -13.23 -10.97 -18.12
N ASN A 404 -14.31 -11.42 -18.78
CA ASN A 404 -15.28 -12.29 -18.13
C ASN A 404 -14.81 -13.77 -18.23
N PRO A 405 -14.54 -14.46 -17.11
CA PRO A 405 -13.98 -15.82 -17.10
C PRO A 405 -14.92 -16.95 -17.56
N ARG A 406 -16.23 -16.71 -17.74
CA ARG A 406 -17.29 -17.71 -18.04
C ARG A 406 -16.90 -19.17 -17.73
N LYS A 407 -17.12 -19.61 -16.49
CA LYS A 407 -16.84 -21.00 -16.10
C LYS A 407 -18.14 -21.81 -16.12
N LYS A 408 -18.14 -22.91 -16.87
CA LYS A 408 -19.16 -23.98 -16.75
C LYS A 408 -18.66 -25.01 -15.73
N ASP A 409 -19.37 -25.17 -14.62
CA ASP A 409 -19.14 -26.25 -13.66
C ASP A 409 -20.45 -27.04 -13.50
N ASN A 410 -20.46 -28.32 -13.89
CA ASN A 410 -21.64 -29.20 -13.81
C ASN A 410 -22.97 -28.55 -14.26
N GLU A 411 -22.98 -27.99 -15.48
CA GLU A 411 -24.13 -27.28 -16.08
C GLU A 411 -24.54 -25.97 -15.40
N LYS A 412 -23.91 -25.58 -14.27
CA LYS A 412 -24.07 -24.27 -13.66
C LYS A 412 -23.02 -23.31 -14.20
N ILE A 413 -23.49 -22.22 -14.77
CA ILE A 413 -22.66 -21.07 -15.10
C ILE A 413 -22.34 -20.37 -13.77
N ILE A 414 -21.05 -20.25 -13.43
CA ILE A 414 -20.61 -19.43 -12.31
C ILE A 414 -19.90 -18.22 -12.92
N ASP A 415 -20.69 -17.18 -13.17
CA ASP A 415 -20.18 -15.95 -13.75
C ASP A 415 -19.71 -14.98 -12.68
N GLY A 416 -18.54 -14.38 -12.93
CA GLY A 416 -18.15 -13.17 -12.26
C GLY A 416 -18.88 -12.00 -12.93
N SER A 417 -19.29 -11.02 -12.13
CA SER A 417 -20.23 -9.99 -12.55
C SER A 417 -19.66 -8.62 -12.21
N ALA A 418 -19.58 -7.74 -13.21
CA ALA A 418 -19.00 -6.41 -13.03
C ALA A 418 -19.91 -5.27 -13.47
N ALA A 419 -19.94 -4.21 -12.68
CA ALA A 419 -20.59 -2.96 -13.03
C ALA A 419 -19.54 -1.88 -13.29
N ILE A 420 -19.46 -1.37 -14.52
CA ILE A 420 -18.56 -0.29 -14.91
C ILE A 420 -19.35 0.97 -15.21
N GLU A 421 -19.17 2.00 -14.40
CA GLU A 421 -19.78 3.33 -14.54
C GLU A 421 -18.70 4.37 -14.89
N ILE A 422 -18.79 5.01 -16.05
CA ILE A 422 -17.86 6.04 -16.53
C ILE A 422 -18.62 7.34 -16.75
N ASN A 423 -18.34 8.32 -15.89
CA ASN A 423 -18.97 9.64 -15.83
C ASN A 423 -17.97 10.80 -16.03
N GLY A 424 -16.74 10.50 -16.49
CA GLY A 424 -15.71 11.48 -16.83
C GLY A 424 -14.32 10.86 -16.96
N GLY A 425 -13.29 11.70 -17.05
CA GLY A 425 -11.88 11.29 -17.20
C GLY A 425 -11.38 11.19 -18.65
N THR A 426 -10.09 10.86 -18.80
CA THR A 426 -9.39 10.72 -20.08
C THR A 426 -8.77 9.34 -20.21
N PHE A 427 -9.09 8.63 -21.29
CA PHE A 427 -8.70 7.25 -21.54
C PHE A 427 -7.80 7.18 -22.78
N LYS A 428 -6.56 6.74 -22.58
CA LYS A 428 -5.54 6.67 -23.63
C LYS A 428 -4.93 5.28 -23.72
N GLY A 429 -5.49 4.42 -24.56
CA GLY A 429 -4.87 3.13 -24.86
C GLY A 429 -4.32 3.11 -26.28
N LYS A 430 -3.11 2.58 -26.45
CA LYS A 430 -2.51 2.38 -27.79
C LYS A 430 -3.36 1.46 -28.67
N SER A 431 -3.94 0.41 -28.05
CA SER A 431 -4.72 -0.59 -28.77
C SER A 431 -6.21 -0.29 -28.79
N ALA A 432 -6.78 0.16 -27.68
CA ALA A 432 -8.15 0.63 -27.56
C ALA A 432 -8.31 1.41 -26.25
N SER A 433 -9.33 2.26 -26.16
CA SER A 433 -9.66 2.91 -24.89
C SER A 433 -10.32 1.92 -23.93
N ILE A 434 -11.27 1.11 -24.40
CA ILE A 434 -11.95 0.07 -23.61
C ILE A 434 -11.97 -1.22 -24.44
N LYS A 435 -11.77 -2.39 -23.80
CA LYS A 435 -11.88 -3.71 -24.43
C LYS A 435 -12.56 -4.70 -23.49
N TYR A 436 -13.65 -5.33 -23.95
CA TYR A 436 -14.30 -6.46 -23.28
C TYR A 436 -14.00 -7.76 -24.02
N TYR A 437 -13.81 -8.86 -23.29
CA TYR A 437 -13.68 -10.20 -23.86
C TYR A 437 -14.06 -11.31 -22.85
N GLU A 438 -14.49 -12.45 -23.39
CA GLU A 438 -14.85 -13.64 -22.61
C GLU A 438 -13.77 -14.71 -22.74
N LYS A 439 -13.33 -15.29 -21.62
CA LYS A 439 -12.34 -16.38 -21.59
C LYS A 439 -13.05 -17.73 -21.46
N GLY A 440 -12.62 -18.73 -22.24
CA GLY A 440 -13.30 -20.03 -22.38
C GLY A 440 -13.81 -20.33 -23.79
N THR A 441 -13.85 -19.32 -24.66
CA THR A 441 -14.17 -19.50 -26.10
C THR A 441 -12.99 -20.03 -26.93
N GLU A 442 -11.78 -20.13 -26.36
CA GLU A 442 -10.60 -20.73 -27.03
C GLU A 442 -10.64 -22.27 -27.10
N LYS A 443 -11.66 -22.93 -26.52
CA LYS A 443 -11.98 -24.35 -26.72
C LYS A 443 -13.44 -24.56 -27.14
N LEU A 444 -13.92 -23.80 -28.11
CA LEU A 444 -14.82 -24.45 -29.08
C LEU A 444 -13.89 -25.07 -30.13
N LYS A 445 -13.49 -26.33 -29.91
CA LYS A 445 -13.14 -27.18 -31.05
C LYS A 445 -14.30 -27.01 -32.01
N TYR A 446 -14.02 -26.46 -33.19
CA TYR A 446 -14.96 -26.47 -34.28
C TYR A 446 -15.09 -27.94 -34.70
N GLU A 447 -15.91 -28.70 -33.96
CA GLU A 447 -16.50 -29.91 -34.50
C GLU A 447 -17.39 -29.39 -35.63
N PRO A 448 -17.13 -29.75 -36.89
CA PRO A 448 -18.05 -29.45 -37.96
C PRO A 448 -19.34 -30.20 -37.62
N VAL A 449 -20.29 -29.50 -37.01
CA VAL A 449 -21.63 -30.04 -36.88
C VAL A 449 -22.18 -30.08 -38.29
N GLU A 450 -22.16 -31.26 -38.88
CA GLU A 450 -22.95 -31.57 -40.07
C GLU A 450 -24.39 -31.17 -39.74
N SER A 451 -24.87 -30.15 -40.45
CA SER A 451 -26.20 -29.53 -40.31
C SER A 451 -26.49 -28.76 -39.01
N ILE A 452 -26.29 -27.44 -39.05
CA ILE A 452 -27.05 -26.49 -38.23
C ILE A 452 -27.99 -25.74 -39.18
N GLU A 453 -29.27 -25.69 -38.81
CA GLU A 453 -30.32 -25.03 -39.57
C GLU A 453 -29.99 -23.56 -39.90
N PRO A 454 -30.31 -23.07 -41.12
CA PRO A 454 -30.13 -21.68 -41.48
C PRO A 454 -31.07 -20.79 -40.66
N GLY A 455 -30.52 -19.93 -39.80
CA GLY A 455 -31.30 -18.89 -39.13
C GLY A 455 -30.89 -18.48 -37.71
N LYS A 456 -30.00 -19.22 -37.03
CA LYS A 456 -29.52 -18.84 -35.69
C LYS A 456 -28.09 -18.32 -35.71
N ASP A 457 -27.94 -17.07 -36.17
CA ASP A 457 -26.78 -16.25 -35.81
C ASP A 457 -26.83 -15.99 -34.30
N ARG A 458 -26.01 -16.68 -33.50
CA ARG A 458 -25.71 -16.20 -32.14
C ARG A 458 -25.08 -14.81 -32.33
N LYS A 459 -25.53 -13.69 -31.74
CA LYS A 459 -24.96 -12.32 -31.86
C LYS A 459 -24.84 -11.64 -30.50
N VAL A 460 -23.65 -11.18 -30.08
CA VAL A 460 -23.52 -10.40 -28.83
C VAL A 460 -24.14 -9.02 -29.05
N ALA A 461 -25.01 -8.60 -28.14
CA ALA A 461 -25.77 -7.36 -28.25
C ALA A 461 -25.25 -6.32 -27.24
N ILE A 462 -25.12 -5.07 -27.67
CA ILE A 462 -25.06 -3.92 -26.76
C ILE A 462 -26.44 -3.29 -26.80
N ILE A 463 -27.16 -3.28 -25.68
CA ILE A 463 -28.55 -2.81 -25.59
C ILE A 463 -28.59 -1.60 -24.63
N PRO A 464 -29.03 -0.41 -25.07
CA PRO A 464 -29.40 0.70 -24.18
C PRO A 464 -30.57 0.28 -23.28
N GLU A 465 -30.57 0.69 -22.02
CA GLU A 465 -31.55 0.24 -21.02
C GLU A 465 -33.02 0.36 -21.49
N GLY A 466 -33.65 -0.80 -21.65
CA GLY A 466 -35.06 -1.09 -21.46
C GLY A 466 -35.11 -2.52 -20.92
N THR A 467 -35.83 -2.75 -19.82
CA THR A 467 -35.83 -3.99 -19.01
C THR A 467 -35.54 -5.26 -19.84
N PRO A 468 -34.29 -5.75 -19.85
CA PRO A 468 -33.97 -7.04 -20.43
C PRO A 468 -34.51 -8.08 -19.45
N ASN A 469 -35.36 -8.97 -19.91
CA ASN A 469 -35.60 -10.21 -19.18
C ASN A 469 -34.31 -11.02 -19.29
N ASP A 470 -33.46 -10.89 -18.27
CA ASP A 470 -32.35 -11.78 -17.93
C ASP A 470 -32.94 -13.21 -17.75
N PRO A 471 -32.79 -14.13 -18.73
CA PRO A 471 -33.50 -15.40 -18.75
C PRO A 471 -33.03 -16.38 -17.67
N ASP A 472 -31.83 -16.19 -17.11
CA ASP A 472 -31.17 -17.05 -16.14
C ASP A 472 -30.97 -16.38 -14.76
N GLY A 473 -31.23 -15.07 -14.65
CA GLY A 473 -31.21 -14.31 -13.40
C GLY A 473 -29.79 -14.02 -12.88
N VAL A 474 -28.79 -14.01 -13.77
CA VAL A 474 -27.37 -13.86 -13.43
C VAL A 474 -26.84 -12.56 -14.05
N GLN A 475 -26.45 -11.59 -13.21
CA GLN A 475 -25.95 -10.30 -13.66
C GLN A 475 -24.64 -10.41 -14.47
N ASP A 476 -24.71 -10.06 -15.75
CA ASP A 476 -23.57 -9.87 -16.66
C ASP A 476 -22.72 -8.62 -16.36
N VAL A 477 -21.66 -8.45 -17.16
CA VAL A 477 -20.86 -7.21 -17.19
C VAL A 477 -21.68 -6.05 -17.76
N ILE A 478 -22.01 -5.07 -16.93
CA ILE A 478 -22.79 -3.87 -17.27
C ILE A 478 -21.86 -2.68 -17.49
N PHE A 479 -22.08 -1.91 -18.57
CA PHE A 479 -21.41 -0.63 -18.82
C PHE A 479 -22.40 0.54 -18.78
N LYS A 480 -22.04 1.61 -18.08
CA LYS A 480 -22.77 2.88 -18.10
C LYS A 480 -21.80 3.98 -18.41
N VAL A 481 -21.92 4.64 -19.56
CA VAL A 481 -20.93 5.62 -20.03
C VAL A 481 -21.63 6.93 -20.35
N THR A 482 -21.55 7.89 -19.44
CA THR A 482 -22.20 9.19 -19.61
C THR A 482 -21.26 10.29 -20.09
N ARG A 483 -19.96 10.26 -19.77
CA ARG A 483 -18.97 11.29 -20.18
C ARG A 483 -17.55 10.71 -20.25
N GLY A 484 -16.63 11.39 -20.93
CA GLY A 484 -15.20 11.04 -20.97
C GLY A 484 -14.51 11.50 -22.26
N THR A 485 -13.17 11.47 -22.28
CA THR A 485 -12.35 11.69 -23.48
C THR A 485 -11.60 10.42 -23.86
N TYR A 486 -11.64 10.01 -25.13
CA TYR A 486 -11.09 8.73 -25.59
C TYR A 486 -10.06 8.94 -26.71
N SER A 487 -8.87 8.33 -26.60
CA SER A 487 -7.76 8.57 -27.55
C SER A 487 -7.95 7.92 -28.92
N SER A 488 -8.81 6.91 -29.02
CA SER A 488 -9.11 6.22 -30.27
C SER A 488 -10.30 6.87 -30.96
N ASN A 489 -10.05 7.69 -31.99
CA ASN A 489 -11.10 8.20 -32.86
C ASN A 489 -11.66 7.05 -33.72
N VAL A 490 -12.87 6.59 -33.42
CA VAL A 490 -13.57 5.53 -34.18
C VAL A 490 -14.54 6.10 -35.22
N THR A 491 -14.57 7.42 -35.40
CA THR A 491 -15.55 8.14 -36.24
C THR A 491 -15.46 7.74 -37.71
N ASP A 492 -14.24 7.48 -38.22
CA ASP A 492 -14.02 7.02 -39.62
C ASP A 492 -14.48 5.57 -39.87
N TYR A 493 -14.87 4.84 -38.83
CA TYR A 493 -15.23 3.42 -38.87
C TYR A 493 -16.66 3.15 -38.37
N CYS A 494 -17.42 4.21 -38.07
CA CYS A 494 -18.84 4.11 -37.78
C CYS A 494 -19.59 3.97 -39.11
N GLU A 495 -20.35 2.88 -39.29
CA GLU A 495 -21.30 2.78 -40.41
C GLU A 495 -22.35 3.90 -40.28
N ASN A 496 -22.99 4.31 -41.39
CA ASN A 496 -24.08 5.27 -41.36
C ASN A 496 -25.17 4.81 -40.37
N GLY A 497 -25.44 5.61 -39.33
CA GLY A 497 -26.40 5.30 -38.26
C GLY A 497 -25.80 4.84 -36.93
N TYR A 498 -24.47 4.81 -36.80
CA TYR A 498 -23.76 4.45 -35.55
C TYR A 498 -23.08 5.69 -34.95
N THR A 499 -23.14 5.85 -33.62
CA THR A 499 -22.52 6.98 -32.90
C THR A 499 -21.23 6.50 -32.24
N ALA A 500 -20.10 7.12 -32.59
CA ALA A 500 -18.85 6.95 -31.85
C ALA A 500 -19.04 7.45 -30.40
N ILE A 501 -18.48 6.75 -29.39
CA ILE A 501 -18.38 7.26 -28.00
C ILE A 501 -17.39 8.45 -27.92
N SER A 502 -17.24 9.23 -28.98
CA SER A 502 -16.34 10.37 -29.01
C SER A 502 -17.01 11.67 -28.57
N THR A 503 -18.35 11.80 -28.48
CA THR A 503 -18.93 13.16 -28.31
C THR A 503 -20.29 13.36 -27.62
N ASN A 504 -21.21 12.39 -27.49
CA ASN A 504 -22.55 12.69 -26.94
C ASN A 504 -22.83 11.92 -25.64
N GLY A 505 -22.61 12.62 -24.52
CA GLY A 505 -22.86 12.09 -23.19
C GLY A 505 -24.34 12.05 -22.82
N GLY A 506 -24.81 10.92 -22.26
CA GLY A 506 -26.16 10.80 -21.72
C GLY A 506 -26.80 9.39 -21.70
N GLU A 507 -26.16 8.36 -22.28
CA GLU A 507 -26.78 7.03 -22.46
C GLU A 507 -26.12 5.92 -21.61
N THR A 508 -26.90 4.92 -21.17
CA THR A 508 -26.45 3.68 -20.49
C THR A 508 -26.36 2.54 -21.51
N TYR A 509 -25.38 1.63 -21.42
CA TYR A 509 -25.17 0.56 -22.42
C TYR A 509 -24.91 -0.82 -21.79
N SER A 510 -25.90 -1.71 -21.74
CA SER A 510 -25.71 -3.08 -21.25
C SER A 510 -25.15 -3.98 -22.34
N ILE A 511 -24.15 -4.83 -22.04
CA ILE A 511 -23.69 -5.87 -22.97
C ILE A 511 -24.41 -7.16 -22.57
N ILE A 512 -25.25 -7.68 -23.47
CA ILE A 512 -25.97 -8.95 -23.26
C ILE A 512 -25.31 -10.07 -24.10
N PRO A 513 -25.07 -11.24 -23.50
CA PRO A 513 -24.69 -12.47 -24.16
C PRO A 513 -25.51 -12.78 -25.40
N SER A 514 -24.87 -13.42 -26.35
CA SER A 514 -25.48 -13.63 -27.67
C SER A 514 -26.64 -14.61 -27.74
N ASP A 515 -26.76 -15.38 -26.67
CA ASP A 515 -27.70 -16.45 -26.39
C ASP A 515 -28.92 -15.95 -25.60
N GLU A 516 -28.87 -14.73 -25.07
CA GLU A 516 -29.91 -14.11 -24.25
C GLU A 516 -30.54 -12.88 -24.91
N ALA A 517 -29.92 -12.34 -25.96
CA ALA A 517 -30.49 -11.24 -26.74
C ALA A 517 -31.67 -11.72 -27.61
N ASP A 518 -32.89 -11.23 -27.31
CA ASP A 518 -34.05 -11.49 -28.18
C ASP A 518 -33.95 -10.71 -29.51
N GLY A 519 -34.68 -11.17 -30.53
CA GLY A 519 -34.60 -10.59 -31.88
C GLY A 519 -35.19 -9.19 -32.04
N ASP A 520 -35.90 -8.67 -31.03
CA ASP A 520 -36.60 -7.38 -31.08
C ASP A 520 -35.89 -6.26 -30.29
N SER A 521 -35.12 -6.61 -29.25
CA SER A 521 -34.21 -5.72 -28.52
C SER A 521 -33.05 -5.20 -29.38
N LEU A 522 -32.67 -5.95 -30.42
CA LEU A 522 -31.65 -5.59 -31.41
C LEU A 522 -32.10 -4.55 -32.46
N LYS A 523 -33.41 -4.24 -32.57
CA LYS A 523 -33.98 -3.43 -33.68
C LYS A 523 -34.24 -1.96 -33.34
N LYS A 524 -34.08 -1.53 -32.08
CA LYS A 524 -34.53 -0.20 -31.61
C LYS A 524 -33.41 0.75 -31.15
N THR A 525 -32.15 0.46 -31.42
CA THR A 525 -31.04 1.09 -30.71
C THR A 525 -30.06 1.75 -31.67
N ASN A 526 -29.71 3.01 -31.39
CA ASN A 526 -28.59 3.69 -32.04
C ASN A 526 -27.31 3.02 -31.54
N ASN A 527 -26.71 2.21 -32.40
CA ASN A 527 -25.61 1.33 -32.06
C ASN A 527 -24.30 2.11 -31.81
N VAL A 528 -23.55 1.70 -30.79
CA VAL A 528 -22.37 2.41 -30.25
C VAL A 528 -21.07 1.74 -30.66
N ALA A 529 -20.05 2.50 -31.05
CA ALA A 529 -18.72 1.99 -31.44
C ALA A 529 -17.74 1.81 -30.26
N VAL A 530 -17.25 0.57 -30.03
CA VAL A 530 -16.50 0.26 -28.79
C VAL A 530 -15.28 -0.66 -28.95
N ALA A 531 -14.97 -1.26 -30.11
CA ALA A 531 -13.97 -2.35 -30.14
C ALA A 531 -13.02 -2.36 -31.35
N LYS A 532 -11.74 -2.71 -31.10
CA LYS A 532 -10.74 -3.10 -32.11
C LYS A 532 -10.51 -4.62 -32.03
N ILE A 533 -10.58 -5.31 -33.17
CA ILE A 533 -10.23 -6.74 -33.30
C ILE A 533 -9.23 -6.89 -34.46
N GLY A 534 -8.04 -7.39 -34.14
CA GLY A 534 -6.91 -7.41 -35.09
C GLY A 534 -6.53 -5.99 -35.51
N ASN A 535 -6.42 -5.76 -36.83
CA ASN A 535 -6.14 -4.44 -37.41
C ASN A 535 -7.40 -3.62 -37.75
N LYS A 536 -8.61 -4.11 -37.43
CA LYS A 536 -9.88 -3.43 -37.75
C LYS A 536 -10.58 -2.90 -36.50
N TYR A 537 -11.14 -1.70 -36.62
CA TYR A 537 -12.02 -1.08 -35.64
C TYR A 537 -13.47 -1.31 -36.04
N TYR A 538 -14.34 -1.44 -35.05
CA TYR A 538 -15.73 -1.80 -35.25
C TYR A 538 -16.66 -0.81 -34.57
N GLY A 539 -17.63 -0.36 -35.38
CA GLY A 539 -18.72 0.54 -35.00
C GLY A 539 -19.65 0.02 -33.91
N SER A 540 -19.44 -1.22 -33.43
CA SER A 540 -19.97 -1.77 -32.18
C SER A 540 -19.28 -3.07 -31.77
N VAL A 541 -19.41 -3.48 -30.50
CA VAL A 541 -18.97 -4.83 -30.06
C VAL A 541 -19.68 -5.91 -30.89
N GLY A 542 -20.95 -5.71 -31.25
CA GLY A 542 -21.70 -6.59 -32.14
C GLY A 542 -21.12 -6.68 -33.56
N ALA A 543 -20.71 -5.56 -34.16
CA ALA A 543 -20.04 -5.54 -35.48
C ALA A 543 -18.66 -6.22 -35.44
N ALA A 544 -17.94 -6.03 -34.33
CA ALA A 544 -16.66 -6.68 -34.07
C ALA A 544 -16.81 -8.20 -34.02
N ILE A 545 -17.82 -8.67 -33.30
CA ILE A 545 -18.11 -10.09 -33.13
C ILE A 545 -18.67 -10.71 -34.41
N LYS A 546 -19.40 -9.96 -35.24
CA LYS A 546 -19.84 -10.39 -36.58
C LYS A 546 -18.67 -10.58 -37.54
N ALA A 547 -17.62 -9.78 -37.43
CA ALA A 547 -16.43 -9.91 -38.27
C ALA A 547 -15.52 -11.08 -37.85
N LEU A 548 -15.48 -11.41 -36.55
CA LEU A 548 -14.85 -12.66 -36.07
C LEU A 548 -15.51 -13.92 -36.61
N ARG A 549 -16.77 -13.85 -37.04
CA ARG A 549 -17.55 -15.00 -37.55
C ARG A 549 -17.47 -15.18 -39.06
N LYS A 550 -16.87 -14.25 -39.80
CA LYS A 550 -16.56 -14.47 -41.22
C LYS A 550 -15.19 -15.14 -41.30
N THR A 551 -15.17 -16.47 -41.35
CA THR A 551 -13.98 -17.23 -41.77
C THR A 551 -13.55 -16.80 -43.18
N PRO A 552 -12.25 -16.83 -43.51
CA PRO A 552 -11.77 -16.47 -44.83
C PRO A 552 -12.19 -17.55 -45.82
N SER A 553 -13.20 -17.27 -46.64
CA SER A 553 -13.32 -17.88 -47.95
C SER A 553 -13.44 -16.77 -48.99
N GLN A 554 -12.56 -16.88 -49.99
CA GLN A 554 -12.38 -16.00 -51.15
C GLN A 554 -11.40 -14.83 -50.98
N ALA A 555 -10.13 -15.18 -50.81
CA ALA A 555 -9.06 -14.76 -51.74
C ALA A 555 -8.14 -15.97 -51.98
#